data_AF-A0A9D7KHU1-F1
#
_entry.id   AF-A0A9D7KHU1-F1
#
_cell.length_a   1.000
_cell.length_b   1.000
_cell.length_c   1.000
_cell.angle_alpha   90.00
_cell.angle_beta   90.00
_cell.angle_gamma   90.00
#
_symmetry.space_group_name_H-M   'P 1'
#
loop_
_entity.id
_entity.type
_entity.pdbx_description
1 polymer ?
#
loop_
_entity_poly.entity_id
_entity_poly.type
_entity_poly.pdbx_seq_one_letter_code
_entity_poly.pdbx_strand_id
1 'polypeptide(L)'
;MILAGALSNNVYTGIKIKAANRTTAQNLGFDTEHTWPQGTFSQAEPMRSDLYHLYPTNSSANNTRSNYNFGVVTSGVTWTVGGSKLGNGTGGTVFEPRDSHKGNVARSMLYFILRYPTNYQSYLNVSQESVFRVWNWSDPVDARELGRNVAITTNQMRRNPLIDHPEFIDRVYSFINNNSASPSSKLNIFPKGVVFDTVYVNDSAFVSMWLINSGNKVLTIANSSISNPMFKFVNMPIQVAANSAVEVLISFKPVAVGNVAGLIDINSDGGSFSGMVKGVSDIGTGIGDDDKTTLTINSFTLKQNYPNPFNPQTKIGFTVPNITGNLSFVKLAVYDVVGNEVALLVNEEKAPGDHQVTFDASNLPGGVYFYRMETTGFAETKKLVLLK
;
A
#
# COMPACT_ATOMS: atom_id res chain seq x y z
N MET A 1 20.46 20.76 -11.78
CA MET A 1 20.70 19.38 -11.28
C MET A 1 22.02 19.19 -10.54
N ILE A 2 22.92 20.18 -10.51
CA ILE A 2 24.06 20.19 -9.58
C ILE A 2 23.92 21.48 -8.78
N LEU A 3 23.56 21.37 -7.50
CA LEU A 3 23.70 22.46 -6.54
C LEU A 3 25.20 22.70 -6.33
N ALA A 4 25.61 23.96 -6.19
CA ALA A 4 27.02 24.29 -6.03
C ALA A 4 27.65 23.52 -4.85
N GLY A 5 28.69 22.74 -5.13
CA GLY A 5 29.39 21.94 -4.11
C GLY A 5 28.79 20.56 -3.83
N ALA A 6 27.70 20.17 -4.50
CA ALA A 6 27.08 18.86 -4.33
C ALA A 6 27.91 17.74 -4.99
N LEU A 7 27.98 16.59 -4.32
CA LEU A 7 28.48 15.35 -4.90
C LEU A 7 27.48 14.87 -5.96
N SER A 8 27.90 14.83 -7.21
CA SER A 8 27.12 14.25 -8.30
C SER A 8 27.54 12.80 -8.52
N ASN A 9 26.61 11.87 -8.37
CA ASN A 9 26.86 10.44 -8.48
C ASN A 9 26.36 9.94 -9.83
N ASN A 10 27.26 9.46 -10.68
CA ASN A 10 26.89 8.80 -11.93
C ASN A 10 26.02 7.58 -11.64
N VAL A 11 24.81 7.56 -12.20
CA VAL A 11 23.83 6.51 -11.90
C VAL A 11 24.17 5.14 -12.50
N TYR A 12 24.96 5.08 -13.56
CA TYR A 12 25.34 3.83 -14.20
C TYR A 12 26.67 3.28 -13.68
N THR A 13 27.68 4.13 -13.51
CA THR A 13 29.02 3.68 -13.12
C THR A 13 29.32 3.82 -11.62
N GLY A 14 28.55 4.65 -10.91
CA GLY A 14 28.83 5.02 -9.52
C GLY A 14 30.01 5.97 -9.30
N ILE A 15 30.68 6.40 -10.37
CA ILE A 15 31.72 7.43 -10.31
C ILE A 15 31.10 8.69 -9.71
N LYS A 16 31.81 9.33 -8.79
CA LYS A 16 31.37 10.57 -8.13
C LYS A 16 32.28 11.70 -8.52
N ILE A 17 31.70 12.87 -8.76
CA ILE A 17 32.45 14.12 -8.92
C ILE A 17 31.93 15.17 -7.95
N LYS A 18 32.80 16.13 -7.63
CA LYS A 18 32.43 17.35 -6.95
C LYS A 18 32.56 18.51 -7.94
N ALA A 19 31.46 19.17 -8.25
CA ALA A 19 31.42 20.27 -9.19
C ALA A 19 30.66 21.46 -8.59
N ALA A 20 31.15 22.67 -8.85
CA ALA A 20 30.54 23.90 -8.35
C ALA A 20 29.35 24.36 -9.22
N ASN A 21 29.33 23.95 -10.49
CA ASN A 21 28.27 24.28 -11.43
C ASN A 21 28.26 23.29 -12.61
N ARG A 22 27.27 23.42 -13.51
CA ARG A 22 27.14 22.58 -14.70
C ARG A 22 28.39 22.57 -15.58
N THR A 23 28.98 23.73 -15.84
CA THR A 23 30.17 23.86 -16.70
C THR A 23 31.34 23.06 -16.13
N THR A 24 31.61 23.20 -14.82
CA THR A 24 32.67 22.41 -14.17
C THR A 24 32.39 20.91 -14.21
N ALA A 25 31.14 20.48 -14.10
CA ALA A 25 30.78 19.06 -14.22
C ALA A 25 30.99 18.54 -15.65
N GLN A 26 30.62 19.32 -16.67
CA GLN A 26 30.82 18.95 -18.08
C GLN A 26 32.31 18.86 -18.43
N ASN A 27 33.14 19.76 -17.91
CA ASN A 27 34.60 19.69 -18.06
C ASN A 27 35.21 18.44 -17.39
N LEU A 28 34.54 17.89 -16.37
CA LEU A 28 34.89 16.62 -15.72
C LEU A 28 34.23 15.40 -16.39
N GLY A 29 33.64 15.57 -17.59
CA GLY A 29 33.04 14.50 -18.38
C GLY A 29 31.67 14.03 -17.89
N PHE A 30 31.00 14.79 -17.02
CA PHE A 30 29.62 14.49 -16.60
C PHE A 30 28.59 15.09 -17.55
N ASP A 31 27.53 14.32 -17.78
CA ASP A 31 26.42 14.63 -18.66
C ASP A 31 25.08 14.34 -17.96
N THR A 32 23.97 14.69 -18.61
CA THR A 32 22.61 14.38 -18.16
C THR A 32 22.05 13.23 -18.98
N GLU A 33 21.74 12.15 -18.29
CA GLU A 33 21.02 11.00 -18.80
C GLU A 33 19.53 11.35 -18.92
N HIS A 34 18.97 11.17 -20.12
CA HIS A 34 17.52 11.10 -20.33
C HIS A 34 17.11 9.63 -20.29
N THR A 35 16.68 9.13 -19.14
CA THR A 35 16.34 7.69 -18.98
C THR A 35 15.27 7.27 -19.98
N TRP A 36 14.30 8.13 -20.30
CA TRP A 36 13.52 7.98 -21.53
C TRP A 36 14.25 8.69 -22.69
N PRO A 37 14.70 8.01 -23.76
CA PRO A 37 15.53 8.64 -24.78
C PRO A 37 14.84 9.84 -25.46
N GLN A 38 15.44 11.02 -25.37
CA GLN A 38 14.85 12.27 -25.88
C GLN A 38 14.58 12.28 -27.40
N GLY A 39 15.28 11.44 -28.16
CA GLY A 39 15.05 11.26 -29.59
C GLY A 39 13.69 10.64 -29.93
N THR A 40 13.07 9.90 -28.99
CA THR A 40 11.78 9.23 -29.24
C THR A 40 10.61 10.22 -29.31
N PHE A 41 10.68 11.32 -28.56
CA PHE A 41 9.63 12.35 -28.47
C PHE A 41 10.08 13.69 -29.09
N SER A 42 11.01 13.65 -30.05
CA SER A 42 11.51 14.83 -30.77
C SER A 42 12.04 15.95 -29.86
N GLN A 43 12.56 15.59 -28.67
CA GLN A 43 13.05 16.54 -27.67
C GLN A 43 12.00 17.59 -27.24
N ALA A 44 10.71 17.28 -27.39
CA ALA A 44 9.64 18.20 -27.06
C ALA A 44 9.57 18.51 -25.55
N GLU A 45 9.23 19.76 -25.23
CA GLU A 45 8.89 20.17 -23.86
C GLU A 45 7.41 19.86 -23.57
N PRO A 46 7.04 19.55 -22.31
CA PRO A 46 7.87 19.58 -21.10
C PRO A 46 8.64 18.28 -20.83
N MET A 47 8.50 17.26 -21.69
CA MET A 47 9.13 15.94 -21.48
C MET A 47 10.64 16.03 -21.33
N ARG A 48 11.30 16.84 -22.16
CA ARG A 48 12.76 16.98 -22.15
C ARG A 48 13.32 17.52 -20.83
N SER A 49 12.57 18.39 -20.15
CA SER A 49 12.98 19.04 -18.89
C SER A 49 12.34 18.44 -17.63
N ASP A 50 11.56 17.36 -17.75
CA ASP A 50 10.97 16.67 -16.59
C ASP A 50 12.05 15.96 -15.77
N LEU A 51 12.36 16.48 -14.58
CA LEU A 51 13.47 15.98 -13.78
C LEU A 51 13.25 14.54 -13.33
N TYR A 52 12.04 14.00 -13.33
CA TYR A 52 11.81 12.64 -12.84
C TYR A 52 12.52 11.56 -13.65
N HIS A 53 12.86 11.79 -14.92
CA HIS A 53 13.64 10.86 -15.74
C HIS A 53 15.04 11.38 -16.12
N LEU A 54 15.50 12.47 -15.49
CA LEU A 54 16.84 13.02 -15.73
C LEU A 54 17.82 12.64 -14.63
N TYR A 55 18.92 12.00 -15.00
CA TYR A 55 19.92 11.52 -14.03
C TYR A 55 21.34 11.98 -14.38
N PRO A 56 22.22 12.20 -13.39
CA PRO A 56 23.60 12.51 -13.69
C PRO A 56 24.33 11.24 -14.14
N THR A 57 25.05 11.34 -15.24
CA THR A 57 25.89 10.25 -15.79
C THR A 57 27.21 10.84 -16.30
N ASN A 58 28.10 10.00 -16.83
CA ASN A 58 29.28 10.45 -17.55
C ASN A 58 29.07 10.21 -19.05
N SER A 59 29.75 10.99 -19.88
CA SER A 59 29.61 10.92 -21.34
C SER A 59 29.87 9.52 -21.89
N SER A 60 30.86 8.79 -21.35
CA SER A 60 31.15 7.42 -21.77
C SER A 60 29.97 6.47 -21.52
N ALA A 61 29.41 6.41 -20.31
CA ALA A 61 28.28 5.51 -20.04
C ALA A 61 27.00 5.98 -20.74
N ASN A 62 26.77 7.29 -20.87
CA ASN A 62 25.65 7.85 -21.63
C ASN A 62 25.71 7.39 -23.11
N ASN A 63 26.87 7.57 -23.74
CA ASN A 63 27.10 7.17 -25.13
C ASN A 63 26.96 5.65 -25.31
N THR A 64 27.45 4.85 -24.37
CA THR A 64 27.26 3.39 -24.38
C THR A 64 25.80 3.00 -24.24
N ARG A 65 25.05 3.66 -23.35
CA ARG A 65 23.62 3.41 -23.14
C ARG A 65 22.80 3.74 -24.39
N SER A 66 23.16 4.81 -25.11
CA SER A 66 22.51 5.23 -26.36
C SER A 66 20.98 5.33 -26.20
N ASN A 67 20.22 4.65 -27.06
CA ASN A 67 18.78 4.45 -26.95
C ASN A 67 18.42 2.96 -26.77
N TYR A 68 19.37 2.12 -26.32
CA TYR A 68 19.08 0.71 -26.11
C TYR A 68 17.98 0.53 -25.07
N ASN A 69 17.19 -0.53 -25.23
CA ASN A 69 16.17 -0.90 -24.27
C ASN A 69 16.83 -1.31 -22.95
N PHE A 70 16.18 -1.00 -21.84
CA PHE A 70 16.62 -1.54 -20.56
C PHE A 70 16.23 -3.02 -20.46
N GLY A 71 17.09 -3.83 -19.84
CA GLY A 71 16.81 -5.26 -19.68
C GLY A 71 17.86 -5.95 -18.84
N VAL A 72 17.68 -7.25 -18.61
CA VAL A 72 18.70 -8.10 -17.98
C VAL A 72 19.62 -8.64 -19.08
N VAL A 73 20.92 -8.42 -18.94
CA VAL A 73 21.92 -8.95 -19.88
C VAL A 73 22.20 -10.41 -19.54
N THR A 74 21.95 -11.31 -20.48
CA THR A 74 22.11 -12.77 -20.31
C THR A 74 23.38 -13.31 -20.96
N SER A 75 23.89 -12.64 -22.00
CA SER A 75 25.09 -13.07 -22.72
C SER A 75 25.71 -11.91 -23.52
N GLY A 76 26.86 -12.15 -24.15
CA GLY A 76 27.44 -11.22 -25.12
C GLY A 76 27.73 -9.82 -24.55
N VAL A 77 28.26 -9.75 -23.33
CA VAL A 77 28.60 -8.48 -22.68
C VAL A 77 29.68 -7.77 -23.50
N THR A 78 29.37 -6.59 -24.04
CA THR A 78 30.31 -5.75 -24.82
C THR A 78 30.85 -4.57 -24.02
N TRP A 79 30.18 -4.22 -22.92
CA TRP A 79 30.63 -3.18 -22.00
C TRP A 79 30.16 -3.48 -20.58
N THR A 80 31.00 -3.21 -19.58
CA THR A 80 30.64 -3.33 -18.17
C THR A 80 31.47 -2.37 -17.31
N VAL A 81 30.81 -1.52 -16.52
CA VAL A 81 31.47 -0.60 -15.57
C VAL A 81 30.54 -0.35 -14.38
N GLY A 82 31.08 -0.46 -13.17
CA GLY A 82 30.35 -0.07 -11.95
C GLY A 82 29.09 -0.88 -11.65
N GLY A 83 28.97 -2.07 -12.26
CA GLY A 83 27.81 -2.96 -12.16
C GLY A 83 26.85 -2.87 -13.35
N SER A 84 26.88 -1.78 -14.12
CA SER A 84 26.07 -1.66 -15.33
C SER A 84 26.70 -2.41 -16.50
N LYS A 85 25.89 -2.93 -17.41
CA LYS A 85 26.32 -3.77 -18.54
C LYS A 85 25.57 -3.41 -19.82
N LEU A 86 26.24 -3.57 -20.96
CA LEU A 86 25.62 -3.62 -22.29
C LEU A 86 25.88 -5.01 -22.86
N GLY A 87 24.85 -5.67 -23.39
CA GLY A 87 24.98 -6.98 -24.01
C GLY A 87 23.65 -7.49 -24.56
N ASN A 88 23.57 -8.80 -24.79
CA ASN A 88 22.36 -9.43 -25.31
C ASN A 88 21.40 -9.76 -24.17
N GLY A 89 20.11 -9.51 -24.40
CA GLY A 89 19.01 -9.89 -23.52
C GLY A 89 17.74 -10.17 -24.31
N THR A 90 16.61 -10.19 -23.61
CA THR A 90 15.31 -10.42 -24.24
C THR A 90 14.95 -9.28 -25.20
N GLY A 91 14.82 -9.59 -26.49
CA GLY A 91 14.49 -8.60 -27.52
C GLY A 91 15.68 -7.93 -28.20
N GLY A 92 16.92 -8.40 -27.96
CA GLY A 92 18.12 -7.92 -28.64
C GLY A 92 19.16 -7.33 -27.68
N THR A 93 19.91 -6.33 -28.15
CA THR A 93 20.88 -5.60 -27.30
C THR A 93 20.13 -4.78 -26.25
N VAL A 94 20.48 -4.98 -24.99
CA VAL A 94 19.90 -4.27 -23.84
C VAL A 94 20.98 -3.66 -22.95
N PHE A 95 20.60 -2.60 -22.25
CA PHE A 95 21.40 -2.00 -21.20
C PHE A 95 20.84 -2.40 -19.82
N GLU A 96 21.69 -2.97 -18.97
CA GLU A 96 21.35 -3.30 -17.59
C GLU A 96 22.04 -2.29 -16.67
N PRO A 97 21.32 -1.43 -15.94
CA PRO A 97 21.91 -0.54 -14.96
C PRO A 97 22.37 -1.35 -13.74
N ARG A 98 23.32 -0.79 -12.98
CA ARG A 98 23.77 -1.34 -11.70
C ARG A 98 22.60 -1.59 -10.75
N ASP A 99 22.72 -2.59 -9.90
CA ASP A 99 21.63 -3.07 -9.04
C ASP A 99 20.99 -1.96 -8.20
N SER A 100 21.82 -1.05 -7.64
CA SER A 100 21.37 0.07 -6.81
C SER A 100 20.67 1.21 -7.57
N HIS A 101 20.32 1.02 -8.84
CA HIS A 101 19.61 2.02 -9.65
C HIS A 101 18.48 1.41 -10.48
N LYS A 102 18.28 0.09 -10.41
CA LYS A 102 17.29 -0.64 -11.22
C LYS A 102 15.87 -0.16 -10.91
N GLY A 103 15.55 0.02 -9.65
CA GLY A 103 14.25 0.49 -9.17
C GLY A 103 13.97 1.93 -9.56
N ASN A 104 14.99 2.81 -9.48
CA ASN A 104 14.87 4.20 -9.94
C ASN A 104 14.54 4.29 -11.42
N VAL A 105 15.23 3.51 -12.27
CA VAL A 105 14.97 3.44 -13.71
C VAL A 105 13.55 2.96 -13.96
N ALA A 106 13.14 1.87 -13.30
CA ALA A 106 11.79 1.33 -13.41
C ALA A 106 10.72 2.38 -13.09
N ARG A 107 10.78 2.99 -11.90
CA ARG A 107 9.80 4.01 -11.46
C ARG A 107 9.82 5.27 -12.33
N SER A 108 10.97 5.65 -12.88
CA SER A 108 11.08 6.82 -13.78
C SER A 108 10.46 6.56 -15.15
N MET A 109 10.74 5.38 -15.73
CA MET A 109 10.18 4.97 -17.02
C MET A 109 8.66 4.80 -16.95
N LEU A 110 8.16 4.16 -15.90
CA LEU A 110 6.74 3.97 -15.66
C LEU A 110 6.03 5.29 -15.30
N TYR A 111 6.69 6.20 -14.59
CA TYR A 111 6.16 7.56 -14.38
C TYR A 111 6.04 8.33 -15.70
N PHE A 112 7.05 8.26 -16.57
CA PHE A 112 7.06 9.00 -17.83
C PHE A 112 5.82 8.68 -18.67
N ILE A 113 5.49 7.39 -18.82
CA ILE A 113 4.33 6.97 -19.60
C ILE A 113 2.99 7.28 -18.91
N LEU A 114 2.92 7.27 -17.57
CA LEU A 114 1.72 7.74 -16.86
C LEU A 114 1.51 9.25 -17.03
N ARG A 115 2.61 10.01 -17.04
CA ARG A 115 2.56 11.47 -17.13
C ARG A 115 2.29 11.94 -18.56
N TYR A 116 2.91 11.27 -19.52
CA TYR A 116 2.83 11.54 -20.95
C TYR A 116 2.27 10.26 -21.60
N PRO A 117 0.93 10.10 -21.66
CA PRO A 117 0.27 8.84 -22.04
C PRO A 117 0.36 8.57 -23.55
N THR A 118 1.57 8.52 -24.06
CA THR A 118 1.95 8.22 -25.44
C THR A 118 3.24 7.43 -25.40
N ASN A 119 3.19 6.19 -25.90
CA ASN A 119 4.38 5.36 -26.02
C ASN A 119 5.16 5.74 -27.28
N TYR A 120 5.98 6.80 -27.17
CA TYR A 120 6.72 7.36 -28.28
C TYR A 120 7.63 6.33 -28.96
N GLN A 121 7.44 6.17 -30.27
CA GLN A 121 8.14 5.18 -31.11
C GLN A 121 8.02 3.73 -30.61
N SER A 122 6.99 3.41 -29.83
CA SER A 122 6.82 2.11 -29.18
C SER A 122 8.04 1.70 -28.34
N TYR A 123 8.74 2.67 -27.74
CA TYR A 123 9.96 2.43 -27.00
C TYR A 123 9.72 1.48 -25.82
N LEU A 124 8.74 1.75 -24.98
CA LEU A 124 8.36 0.85 -23.90
C LEU A 124 7.64 -0.37 -24.48
N ASN A 125 8.22 -1.56 -24.31
CA ASN A 125 7.64 -2.82 -24.77
C ASN A 125 7.41 -3.80 -23.60
N VAL A 126 6.75 -4.92 -23.89
CA VAL A 126 6.33 -5.92 -22.89
C VAL A 126 7.51 -6.50 -22.12
N SER A 127 8.66 -6.68 -22.78
CA SER A 127 9.89 -7.16 -22.14
C SER A 127 10.38 -6.15 -21.10
N GLN A 128 10.44 -4.86 -21.46
CA GLN A 128 10.84 -3.80 -20.55
C GLN A 128 9.87 -3.61 -19.38
N GLU A 129 8.56 -3.56 -19.63
CA GLU A 129 7.57 -3.42 -18.56
C GLU A 129 7.69 -4.58 -17.54
N SER A 130 7.86 -5.82 -18.02
CA SER A 130 8.05 -6.99 -17.16
C SER A 130 9.30 -6.86 -16.29
N VAL A 131 10.41 -6.42 -16.88
CA VAL A 131 11.66 -6.16 -16.16
C VAL A 131 11.50 -5.05 -15.12
N PHE A 132 10.82 -3.95 -15.46
CA PHE A 132 10.60 -2.83 -14.55
C PHE A 132 9.76 -3.21 -13.34
N ARG A 133 8.75 -4.06 -13.51
CA ARG A 133 7.98 -4.60 -12.38
C ARG A 133 8.88 -5.37 -11.42
N VAL A 134 9.74 -6.25 -11.94
CA VAL A 134 10.71 -7.00 -11.10
C VAL A 134 11.69 -6.05 -10.42
N TRP A 135 12.24 -5.09 -11.16
CA TRP A 135 13.22 -4.14 -10.63
C TRP A 135 12.66 -3.22 -9.55
N ASN A 136 11.40 -2.83 -9.65
CA ASN A 136 10.72 -2.06 -8.60
C ASN A 136 10.70 -2.83 -7.26
N TRP A 137 10.49 -4.15 -7.32
CA TRP A 137 10.48 -5.02 -6.14
C TRP A 137 11.88 -5.37 -5.64
N SER A 138 12.84 -5.61 -6.54
CA SER A 138 14.21 -5.99 -6.16
C SER A 138 15.07 -4.82 -5.68
N ASP A 139 14.73 -3.59 -6.08
CA ASP A 139 15.39 -2.35 -5.66
C ASP A 139 14.33 -1.35 -5.13
N PRO A 140 13.89 -1.53 -3.87
CA PRO A 140 12.87 -0.69 -3.23
C PRO A 140 13.30 0.77 -3.15
N VAL A 141 12.31 1.66 -2.96
CA VAL A 141 12.56 3.09 -2.79
C VAL A 141 13.45 3.34 -1.56
N ASP A 142 14.57 4.04 -1.76
CA ASP A 142 15.48 4.42 -0.68
C ASP A 142 15.31 5.89 -0.26
N ALA A 143 15.98 6.27 0.84
CA ALA A 143 15.92 7.63 1.36
C ALA A 143 16.46 8.68 0.37
N ARG A 144 17.38 8.30 -0.53
CA ARG A 144 17.94 9.23 -1.52
C ARG A 144 16.92 9.52 -2.61
N GLU A 145 16.23 8.50 -3.10
CA GLU A 145 15.16 8.64 -4.08
C GLU A 145 13.97 9.40 -3.53
N LEU A 146 13.57 9.13 -2.29
CA LEU A 146 12.53 9.90 -1.60
C LEU A 146 12.93 11.37 -1.45
N GLY A 147 14.16 11.64 -1.00
CA GLY A 147 14.69 13.01 -0.91
C GLY A 147 14.72 13.72 -2.26
N ARG A 148 15.04 12.99 -3.34
CA ARG A 148 14.97 13.50 -4.72
C ARG A 148 13.53 13.78 -5.16
N ASN A 149 12.57 12.93 -4.83
CA ASN A 149 11.14 13.15 -5.13
C ASN A 149 10.63 14.44 -4.48
N VAL A 150 10.99 14.67 -3.21
CA VAL A 150 10.67 15.91 -2.50
C VAL A 150 11.34 17.12 -3.17
N ALA A 151 12.64 17.05 -3.46
CA ALA A 151 13.38 18.16 -4.07
C ALA A 151 12.91 18.50 -5.50
N ILE A 152 12.49 17.51 -6.29
CA ILE A 152 11.90 17.78 -7.61
C ILE A 152 10.53 18.42 -7.44
N THR A 153 9.72 17.93 -6.49
CA THR A 153 8.37 18.47 -6.21
C THR A 153 8.43 19.96 -5.85
N THR A 154 9.40 20.39 -5.05
CA THR A 154 9.56 21.83 -4.72
C THR A 154 9.91 22.69 -5.93
N ASN A 155 10.52 22.13 -6.98
CA ASN A 155 10.94 22.87 -8.17
C ASN A 155 9.94 22.80 -9.33
N GLN A 156 9.29 21.65 -9.54
CA GLN A 156 8.37 21.43 -10.67
C GLN A 156 6.90 21.38 -10.26
N MET A 157 6.59 21.51 -8.95
CA MET A 157 5.22 21.42 -8.39
C MET A 157 4.49 20.14 -8.80
N ARG A 158 5.24 19.05 -9.01
CA ARG A 158 4.75 17.74 -9.44
C ARG A 158 5.51 16.65 -8.70
N ARG A 159 4.82 15.57 -8.37
CA ARG A 159 5.34 14.44 -7.60
C ARG A 159 5.24 13.14 -8.38
N ASN A 160 6.22 12.26 -8.28
CA ASN A 160 6.11 10.92 -8.85
C ASN A 160 5.43 9.98 -7.84
N PRO A 161 4.15 9.60 -8.06
CA PRO A 161 3.41 8.79 -7.11
C PRO A 161 3.97 7.36 -6.98
N LEU A 162 4.73 6.88 -7.98
CA LEU A 162 5.33 5.55 -7.94
C LEU A 162 6.54 5.48 -7.01
N ILE A 163 7.07 6.63 -6.55
CA ILE A 163 8.09 6.70 -5.51
C ILE A 163 7.44 6.73 -4.12
N ASP A 164 6.31 7.40 -3.96
CA ASP A 164 5.60 7.44 -2.67
C ASP A 164 4.84 6.12 -2.40
N HIS A 165 4.30 5.53 -3.47
CA HIS A 165 3.46 4.34 -3.45
C HIS A 165 3.90 3.37 -4.57
N PRO A 166 5.07 2.70 -4.42
CA PRO A 166 5.57 1.76 -5.43
C PRO A 166 4.61 0.60 -5.72
N GLU A 167 3.74 0.24 -4.77
CA GLU A 167 2.67 -0.75 -4.92
C GLU A 167 1.63 -0.38 -5.98
N PHE A 168 1.54 0.89 -6.40
CA PHE A 168 0.64 1.29 -7.48
C PHE A 168 1.03 0.69 -8.82
N ILE A 169 2.30 0.30 -9.00
CA ILE A 169 2.74 -0.39 -10.22
C ILE A 169 1.96 -1.70 -10.41
N ASP A 170 1.73 -2.45 -9.33
CA ASP A 170 1.00 -3.74 -9.39
C ASP A 170 -0.49 -3.55 -9.67
N ARG A 171 -1.02 -2.35 -9.42
CA ARG A 171 -2.42 -2.00 -9.68
C ARG A 171 -2.66 -1.57 -11.12
N VAL A 172 -1.63 -1.13 -11.83
CA VAL A 172 -1.73 -0.76 -13.25
C VAL A 172 -1.61 -2.02 -14.08
N TYR A 173 -2.63 -2.30 -14.90
CA TYR A 173 -2.69 -3.51 -15.73
C TYR A 173 -1.63 -3.56 -16.82
N SER A 174 -1.50 -2.47 -17.56
CA SER A 174 -0.50 -2.30 -18.61
C SER A 174 -0.09 -0.85 -18.66
N PHE A 175 1.20 -0.61 -18.84
CA PHE A 175 1.75 0.72 -19.10
C PHE A 175 1.95 0.97 -20.60
N ILE A 176 1.83 -0.06 -21.43
CA ILE A 176 2.03 0.01 -22.89
C ILE A 176 0.71 0.28 -23.61
N ASN A 177 -0.40 -0.27 -23.10
CA ASN A 177 -1.69 -0.26 -23.76
C ASN A 177 -2.75 0.38 -22.85
N ASN A 178 -3.64 1.20 -23.40
CA ASN A 178 -4.81 1.75 -22.67
C ASN A 178 -5.95 0.73 -22.47
N ASN A 179 -5.64 -0.57 -22.56
CA ASN A 179 -6.64 -1.61 -22.37
C ASN A 179 -6.96 -1.71 -20.87
N SER A 180 -8.24 -1.66 -20.54
CA SER A 180 -8.69 -2.00 -19.19
C SER A 180 -8.35 -3.46 -18.90
N ALA A 181 -7.87 -3.74 -17.68
CA ALA A 181 -7.74 -5.12 -17.20
C ALA A 181 -9.07 -5.86 -17.37
N SER A 182 -9.01 -7.08 -17.90
CA SER A 182 -10.17 -7.96 -17.87
C SER A 182 -10.66 -8.13 -16.43
N PRO A 183 -11.98 -8.02 -16.15
CA PRO A 183 -12.52 -8.23 -14.82
C PRO A 183 -12.14 -9.62 -14.28
N SER A 184 -11.41 -9.65 -13.19
CA SER A 184 -10.99 -10.87 -12.49
C SER A 184 -10.99 -10.64 -10.99
N SER A 185 -11.40 -11.65 -10.24
CA SER A 185 -11.22 -11.71 -8.79
C SER A 185 -9.95 -12.52 -8.48
N LYS A 186 -9.31 -12.24 -7.35
CA LYS A 186 -8.08 -12.95 -6.96
C LYS A 186 -8.01 -13.14 -5.45
N LEU A 187 -8.15 -14.38 -5.00
CA LEU A 187 -8.15 -14.77 -3.59
C LEU A 187 -6.72 -14.81 -3.04
N ASN A 188 -6.46 -14.00 -2.02
CA ASN A 188 -5.32 -14.10 -1.13
C ASN A 188 -5.82 -14.25 0.31
N ILE A 189 -5.04 -14.95 1.14
CA ILE A 189 -5.39 -15.24 2.53
C ILE A 189 -4.19 -15.01 3.44
N PHE A 190 -4.43 -14.40 4.60
CA PHE A 190 -3.45 -14.18 5.66
C PHE A 190 -4.10 -14.27 7.06
N PRO A 191 -3.49 -14.95 8.05
CA PRO A 191 -2.32 -15.83 7.90
C PRO A 191 -2.67 -17.09 7.08
N LYS A 192 -1.65 -17.81 6.60
CA LYS A 192 -1.83 -19.06 5.80
C LYS A 192 -2.24 -20.28 6.65
N GLY A 193 -2.40 -20.08 7.95
CA GLY A 193 -2.91 -21.03 8.92
C GLY A 193 -3.16 -20.30 10.23
N VAL A 194 -4.01 -20.86 11.07
CA VAL A 194 -4.39 -20.26 12.35
C VAL A 194 -4.15 -21.22 13.50
N VAL A 195 -3.75 -20.69 14.64
CA VAL A 195 -3.49 -21.45 15.86
C VAL A 195 -4.26 -20.79 16.99
N PHE A 196 -4.99 -21.60 17.75
CA PHE A 196 -5.60 -21.20 19.01
C PHE A 196 -4.64 -21.48 20.15
N ASP A 197 -4.59 -20.57 21.11
CA ASP A 197 -4.05 -20.85 22.43
C ASP A 197 -4.92 -21.89 23.17
N THR A 198 -4.56 -22.20 24.41
CA THR A 198 -5.31 -23.17 25.22
C THR A 198 -6.77 -22.74 25.39
N VAL A 199 -7.71 -23.59 24.96
CA VAL A 199 -9.15 -23.38 25.15
C VAL A 199 -9.70 -24.45 26.06
N TYR A 200 -10.38 -24.06 27.14
CA TYR A 200 -10.95 -25.04 28.06
C TYR A 200 -12.07 -25.85 27.42
N VAL A 201 -12.20 -27.11 27.82
CA VAL A 201 -13.24 -28.00 27.33
C VAL A 201 -14.62 -27.38 27.55
N ASN A 202 -15.43 -27.33 26.48
CA ASN A 202 -16.74 -26.70 26.35
C ASN A 202 -16.77 -25.16 26.27
N ASP A 203 -15.64 -24.48 26.43
CA ASP A 203 -15.51 -23.05 26.15
C ASP A 203 -15.32 -22.80 24.65
N SER A 204 -15.39 -21.53 24.25
CA SER A 204 -15.22 -21.12 22.86
C SER A 204 -14.23 -19.98 22.76
N ALA A 205 -13.26 -20.14 21.87
CA ALA A 205 -12.34 -19.07 21.50
C ALA A 205 -12.51 -18.75 20.01
N PHE A 206 -11.98 -17.58 19.61
CA PHE A 206 -12.07 -17.08 18.25
C PHE A 206 -10.70 -16.61 17.75
N VAL A 207 -10.42 -16.81 16.47
CA VAL A 207 -9.24 -16.28 15.80
C VAL A 207 -9.62 -15.72 14.43
N SER A 208 -8.91 -14.68 14.01
CA SER A 208 -9.16 -13.97 12.75
C SER A 208 -8.28 -14.48 11.62
N MET A 209 -8.84 -14.50 10.41
CA MET A 209 -8.15 -14.69 9.15
C MET A 209 -8.67 -13.67 8.13
N TRP A 210 -7.79 -13.08 7.33
CA TRP A 210 -8.14 -12.10 6.32
C TRP A 210 -8.27 -12.76 4.95
N LEU A 211 -9.40 -12.54 4.30
CA LEU A 211 -9.59 -12.80 2.87
C LEU A 211 -9.39 -11.50 2.11
N ILE A 212 -8.43 -11.49 1.20
CA ILE A 212 -7.97 -10.32 0.47
C ILE A 212 -8.26 -10.54 -1.02
N ASN A 213 -9.06 -9.67 -1.61
CA ASN A 213 -9.30 -9.66 -3.05
C ASN A 213 -8.37 -8.65 -3.72
N SER A 214 -7.34 -9.16 -4.39
CA SER A 214 -6.41 -8.34 -5.18
C SER A 214 -6.84 -8.14 -6.64
N GLY A 215 -8.04 -8.61 -7.00
CA GLY A 215 -8.65 -8.44 -8.30
C GLY A 215 -9.47 -7.14 -8.43
N ASN A 216 -9.88 -6.85 -9.67
CA ASN A 216 -10.71 -5.70 -10.03
C ASN A 216 -12.21 -6.05 -10.17
N LYS A 217 -12.60 -7.28 -9.85
CA LYS A 217 -13.98 -7.76 -9.75
C LYS A 217 -14.25 -8.26 -8.33
N VAL A 218 -15.49 -8.17 -7.86
CA VAL A 218 -15.92 -8.79 -6.59
C VAL A 218 -15.54 -10.27 -6.58
N LEU A 219 -14.90 -10.71 -5.49
CA LEU A 219 -14.55 -12.09 -5.21
C LEU A 219 -15.71 -12.78 -4.52
N THR A 220 -16.18 -13.88 -5.09
CA THR A 220 -17.28 -14.68 -4.54
C THR A 220 -16.74 -16.01 -4.02
N ILE A 221 -16.96 -16.29 -2.74
CA ILE A 221 -16.63 -17.59 -2.16
C ILE A 221 -17.69 -18.61 -2.57
N ALA A 222 -17.27 -19.65 -3.27
CA ALA A 222 -18.14 -20.72 -3.75
C ALA A 222 -18.39 -21.77 -2.67
N ASN A 223 -17.35 -22.16 -1.92
CA ASN A 223 -17.48 -23.03 -0.77
C ASN A 223 -16.37 -22.78 0.26
N SER A 224 -16.65 -23.13 1.51
CA SER A 224 -15.71 -23.06 2.62
C SER A 224 -16.00 -24.17 3.62
N SER A 225 -14.98 -24.92 4.04
CA SER A 225 -15.10 -25.99 5.02
C SER A 225 -13.91 -26.04 5.96
N ILE A 226 -14.13 -26.58 7.16
CA ILE A 226 -13.06 -26.98 8.07
C ILE A 226 -13.26 -28.47 8.39
N SER A 227 -12.23 -29.30 8.18
CA SER A 227 -12.37 -30.76 8.25
C SER A 227 -12.70 -31.30 9.64
N ASN A 228 -12.32 -30.56 10.69
CA ASN A 228 -12.58 -30.93 12.07
C ASN A 228 -13.75 -30.10 12.63
N PRO A 229 -14.84 -30.74 13.10
CA PRO A 229 -16.08 -30.06 13.48
C PRO A 229 -15.98 -29.20 14.76
N MET A 230 -14.88 -29.32 15.52
CA MET A 230 -14.59 -28.45 16.65
C MET A 230 -14.23 -27.04 16.21
N PHE A 231 -13.80 -26.85 14.95
CA PHE A 231 -13.55 -25.55 14.34
C PHE A 231 -14.70 -25.19 13.41
N LYS A 232 -15.13 -23.92 13.43
CA LYS A 232 -16.20 -23.44 12.55
C LYS A 232 -15.91 -22.04 12.04
N PHE A 233 -16.24 -21.78 10.79
CA PHE A 233 -16.37 -20.41 10.31
C PHE A 233 -17.60 -19.75 10.96
N VAL A 234 -17.43 -18.52 11.45
CA VAL A 234 -18.49 -17.79 12.15
C VAL A 234 -19.29 -16.91 11.18
N ASN A 235 -18.60 -16.27 10.24
CA ASN A 235 -19.16 -15.23 9.37
C ASN A 235 -18.97 -15.58 7.89
N MET A 236 -19.35 -16.79 7.47
CA MET A 236 -19.30 -17.26 6.07
C MET A 236 -20.70 -17.70 5.58
N PRO A 237 -21.01 -17.59 4.27
CA PRO A 237 -20.16 -17.07 3.19
C PRO A 237 -20.12 -15.53 3.16
N ILE A 238 -19.05 -14.98 2.58
CA ILE A 238 -18.89 -13.53 2.33
C ILE A 238 -18.48 -13.27 0.89
N GLN A 239 -18.67 -12.02 0.45
CA GLN A 239 -18.05 -11.48 -0.75
C GLN A 239 -17.00 -10.47 -0.36
N VAL A 240 -15.92 -10.42 -1.13
CA VAL A 240 -14.85 -9.44 -0.93
C VAL A 240 -14.85 -8.49 -2.11
N ALA A 241 -15.13 -7.21 -1.86
CA ALA A 241 -15.13 -6.19 -2.90
C ALA A 241 -13.77 -6.15 -3.64
N ALA A 242 -13.78 -5.69 -4.89
CA ALA A 242 -12.55 -5.49 -5.65
C ALA A 242 -11.54 -4.64 -4.87
N ASN A 243 -10.27 -5.06 -4.84
CA ASN A 243 -9.20 -4.38 -4.11
C ASN A 243 -9.51 -4.13 -2.62
N SER A 244 -10.15 -5.07 -1.95
CA SER A 244 -10.52 -4.95 -0.54
C SER A 244 -10.17 -6.21 0.24
N ALA A 245 -10.27 -6.14 1.56
CA ALA A 245 -10.06 -7.26 2.47
C ALA A 245 -11.21 -7.33 3.46
N VAL A 246 -11.59 -8.56 3.83
CA VAL A 246 -12.62 -8.83 4.85
C VAL A 246 -12.07 -9.82 5.85
N GLU A 247 -12.35 -9.57 7.12
CA GLU A 247 -12.02 -10.47 8.22
C GLU A 247 -13.02 -11.63 8.31
N VAL A 248 -12.49 -12.84 8.42
CA VAL A 248 -13.20 -14.09 8.68
C VAL A 248 -12.81 -14.61 10.05
N LEU A 249 -13.81 -14.86 10.89
CA LEU A 249 -13.63 -15.41 12.22
C LEU A 249 -13.80 -16.92 12.18
N ILE A 250 -12.87 -17.62 12.84
CA ILE A 250 -12.94 -19.06 13.09
C ILE A 250 -13.14 -19.24 14.59
N SER A 251 -14.14 -20.03 14.99
CA SER A 251 -14.35 -20.44 16.37
C SER A 251 -13.76 -21.82 16.64
N PHE A 252 -13.21 -22.05 17.82
CA PHE A 252 -12.81 -23.37 18.33
C PHE A 252 -13.58 -23.70 19.61
N LYS A 253 -14.27 -24.84 19.62
CA LYS A 253 -14.98 -25.38 20.79
C LYS A 253 -14.58 -26.85 21.04
N PRO A 254 -13.58 -27.11 21.89
CA PRO A 254 -13.17 -28.48 22.21
C PRO A 254 -14.17 -29.19 23.11
N VAL A 255 -14.39 -30.49 22.89
CA VAL A 255 -15.22 -31.35 23.76
C VAL A 255 -14.41 -32.38 24.58
N ALA A 256 -13.09 -32.39 24.39
CA ALA A 256 -12.14 -33.23 25.12
C ALA A 256 -10.79 -32.52 25.20
N VAL A 257 -9.96 -32.93 26.17
CA VAL A 257 -8.58 -32.46 26.34
C VAL A 257 -7.68 -33.01 25.23
N GLY A 258 -6.77 -32.18 24.73
CA GLY A 258 -5.71 -32.60 23.82
C GLY A 258 -5.42 -31.62 22.70
N ASN A 259 -4.57 -32.05 21.78
CA ASN A 259 -4.21 -31.29 20.60
C ASN A 259 -5.20 -31.60 19.48
N VAL A 260 -5.81 -30.56 18.91
CA VAL A 260 -6.81 -30.67 17.85
C VAL A 260 -6.28 -29.95 16.62
N ALA A 261 -6.43 -30.58 15.45
CA ALA A 261 -6.09 -29.97 14.17
C ALA A 261 -7.20 -30.20 13.13
N GLY A 262 -7.25 -29.32 12.15
CA GLY A 262 -8.13 -29.41 11.00
C GLY A 262 -7.51 -28.78 9.76
N LEU A 263 -8.10 -29.07 8.61
CA LEU A 263 -7.80 -28.42 7.33
C LEU A 263 -8.89 -27.42 7.03
N ILE A 264 -8.49 -26.18 6.76
CA ILE A 264 -9.33 -25.11 6.24
C ILE A 264 -9.25 -25.18 4.71
N ASP A 265 -10.39 -25.32 4.06
CA ASP A 265 -10.50 -25.26 2.60
C ASP A 265 -11.46 -24.14 2.20
N ILE A 266 -11.03 -23.28 1.28
CA ILE A 266 -11.82 -22.19 0.71
C ILE A 266 -11.67 -22.21 -0.80
N ASN A 267 -12.78 -22.29 -1.52
CA ASN A 267 -12.83 -22.20 -2.98
C ASN A 267 -13.65 -20.98 -3.41
N SER A 268 -13.18 -20.27 -4.43
CA SER A 268 -13.78 -19.03 -4.92
C SER A 268 -13.65 -18.89 -6.42
N ASP A 269 -14.34 -17.88 -7.00
CA ASP A 269 -14.16 -17.52 -8.41
C ASP A 269 -12.79 -16.88 -8.73
N GLY A 270 -11.98 -16.59 -7.70
CA GLY A 270 -10.65 -16.01 -7.81
C GLY A 270 -9.50 -16.92 -7.33
N GLY A 271 -9.77 -18.22 -7.14
CA GLY A 271 -8.79 -19.22 -6.72
C GLY A 271 -9.22 -20.06 -5.53
N SER A 272 -8.33 -20.95 -5.09
CA SER A 272 -8.54 -21.88 -3.98
C SER A 272 -7.43 -21.77 -2.95
N PHE A 273 -7.74 -22.08 -1.70
CA PHE A 273 -6.81 -22.10 -0.59
C PHE A 273 -7.05 -23.31 0.29
N SER A 274 -5.97 -23.92 0.75
CA SER A 274 -5.96 -24.94 1.80
C SER A 274 -4.89 -24.61 2.83
N GLY A 275 -5.24 -24.63 4.12
CA GLY A 275 -4.36 -24.25 5.22
C GLY A 275 -4.71 -24.99 6.52
N MET A 276 -3.77 -25.02 7.47
CA MET A 276 -3.97 -25.71 8.74
C MET A 276 -4.63 -24.81 9.79
N VAL A 277 -5.54 -25.40 10.58
CA VAL A 277 -5.97 -24.87 11.88
C VAL A 277 -5.52 -25.81 12.99
N LYS A 278 -5.01 -25.26 14.09
CA LYS A 278 -4.58 -26.03 15.27
C LYS A 278 -5.12 -25.37 16.54
N GLY A 279 -5.37 -26.17 17.56
CA GLY A 279 -5.72 -25.70 18.90
C GLY A 279 -5.30 -26.72 19.95
N VAL A 280 -5.16 -26.25 21.18
CA VAL A 280 -4.89 -27.08 22.36
C VAL A 280 -6.05 -26.90 23.33
N SER A 281 -6.49 -27.98 23.96
CA SER A 281 -7.54 -27.93 24.98
C SER A 281 -7.14 -28.57 26.28
N ASP A 282 -7.62 -28.00 27.38
CA ASP A 282 -7.38 -28.49 28.75
C ASP A 282 -8.65 -28.38 29.62
N ILE A 283 -8.63 -28.93 30.83
CA ILE A 283 -9.67 -28.75 31.84
C ILE A 283 -9.26 -27.59 32.75
N GLY A 284 -10.12 -26.57 32.84
CA GLY A 284 -9.92 -25.51 33.83
C GLY A 284 -10.02 -26.07 35.24
N THR A 285 -8.92 -26.04 35.99
CA THR A 285 -8.95 -26.24 37.45
C THR A 285 -9.14 -24.88 38.08
N GLY A 286 -10.23 -24.70 38.82
CA GLY A 286 -10.70 -23.40 39.28
C GLY A 286 -9.72 -22.69 40.22
N ILE A 287 -8.87 -21.84 39.66
CA ILE A 287 -8.63 -20.49 40.18
C ILE A 287 -9.18 -19.59 39.08
N GLY A 288 -10.34 -18.98 39.33
CA GLY A 288 -10.95 -18.09 38.37
C GLY A 288 -10.02 -16.92 38.12
N ASP A 289 -9.49 -16.80 36.90
CA ASP A 289 -9.19 -15.49 36.38
C ASP A 289 -10.56 -14.82 36.25
N ASP A 290 -10.77 -13.74 36.99
CA ASP A 290 -12.01 -12.94 36.96
C ASP A 290 -12.21 -12.22 35.62
N ASP A 291 -11.43 -12.59 34.61
CA ASP A 291 -11.60 -12.18 33.21
C ASP A 291 -12.64 -13.08 32.53
N LYS A 292 -13.88 -13.00 33.02
CA LYS A 292 -15.04 -13.13 32.14
C LYS A 292 -14.87 -12.07 31.06
N THR A 293 -14.20 -12.43 29.98
CA THR A 293 -14.13 -11.68 28.73
C THR A 293 -15.54 -11.61 28.14
N THR A 294 -16.35 -10.72 28.72
CA THR A 294 -17.54 -10.19 28.12
C THR A 294 -17.12 -9.47 26.83
N LEU A 295 -17.40 -10.12 25.70
CA LEU A 295 -17.52 -9.54 24.35
C LEU A 295 -16.40 -8.57 23.96
N THR A 296 -15.32 -9.11 23.37
CA THR A 296 -14.36 -8.29 22.62
C THR A 296 -15.04 -7.69 21.39
N ILE A 297 -15.24 -6.38 21.43
CA ILE A 297 -15.68 -5.59 20.28
C ILE A 297 -14.48 -5.46 19.34
N ASN A 298 -14.55 -6.12 18.17
CA ASN A 298 -13.41 -6.31 17.25
C ASN A 298 -13.22 -5.18 16.23
N SER A 299 -13.93 -4.06 16.35
CA SER A 299 -13.76 -2.93 15.42
C SER A 299 -14.00 -1.59 16.08
N PHE A 300 -13.33 -0.56 15.55
CA PHE A 300 -13.72 0.82 15.82
C PHE A 300 -15.15 1.01 15.32
N THR A 301 -16.00 1.61 16.15
CA THR A 301 -17.36 1.98 15.73
C THR A 301 -17.66 3.39 16.18
N LEU A 302 -18.24 4.19 15.29
CA LEU A 302 -18.87 5.45 15.66
C LEU A 302 -20.37 5.19 15.83
N LYS A 303 -20.97 5.62 16.95
CA LYS A 303 -22.41 5.47 17.20
C LYS A 303 -23.14 6.74 16.77
N GLN A 304 -24.40 6.59 16.37
CA GLN A 304 -25.24 7.74 16.09
C GLN A 304 -25.40 8.59 17.37
N ASN A 305 -25.28 9.91 17.26
CA ASN A 305 -25.49 10.81 18.37
C ASN A 305 -26.93 10.69 18.90
N TYR A 306 -27.10 10.78 20.21
CA TYR A 306 -28.42 10.76 20.84
C TYR A 306 -28.56 11.87 21.89
N PRO A 307 -29.65 12.66 21.86
CA PRO A 307 -30.72 12.64 20.86
C PRO A 307 -30.25 13.10 19.45
N ASN A 308 -30.97 12.76 18.38
CA ASN A 308 -30.79 13.33 17.05
C ASN A 308 -32.15 13.37 16.31
N PRO A 309 -32.72 14.54 15.99
CA PRO A 309 -32.19 15.89 16.24
C PRO A 309 -32.01 16.23 17.74
N PHE A 310 -31.16 17.22 18.06
CA PHE A 310 -30.80 17.59 19.44
C PHE A 310 -30.90 19.10 19.69
N ASN A 311 -30.99 19.53 20.95
CA ASN A 311 -31.04 20.93 21.36
C ASN A 311 -30.46 21.14 22.78
N PRO A 312 -29.43 21.99 22.98
CA PRO A 312 -28.28 22.18 22.09
C PRO A 312 -27.20 21.12 22.36
N GLN A 313 -27.47 20.16 23.25
CA GLN A 313 -26.51 19.12 23.66
C GLN A 313 -26.90 17.74 23.14
N THR A 314 -25.91 16.97 22.71
CA THR A 314 -26.06 15.56 22.34
C THR A 314 -24.86 14.77 22.84
N LYS A 315 -25.04 13.46 22.97
CA LYS A 315 -23.94 12.54 23.29
C LYS A 315 -23.52 11.79 22.04
N ILE A 316 -22.22 11.68 21.79
CA ILE A 316 -21.63 10.91 20.71
C ILE A 316 -20.86 9.76 21.34
N GLY A 317 -21.30 8.53 21.06
CA GLY A 317 -20.61 7.32 21.50
C GLY A 317 -19.66 6.79 20.43
N PHE A 318 -18.54 6.21 20.84
CA PHE A 318 -17.67 5.45 19.94
C PHE A 318 -17.00 4.32 20.72
N THR A 319 -16.60 3.27 20.02
CA THR A 319 -15.89 2.13 20.62
C THR A 319 -14.47 2.06 20.08
N VAL A 320 -13.53 1.87 21.00
CA VAL A 320 -12.13 1.56 20.71
C VAL A 320 -11.94 0.05 20.92
N PRO A 321 -11.54 -0.72 19.89
CA PRO A 321 -11.46 -2.16 19.99
C PRO A 321 -10.26 -2.60 20.83
N ASN A 322 -10.39 -3.74 21.51
CA ASN A 322 -9.31 -4.34 22.27
C ASN A 322 -8.50 -5.31 21.40
N ILE A 323 -7.71 -4.77 20.46
CA ILE A 323 -6.94 -5.57 19.49
C ILE A 323 -5.56 -5.98 20.04
N THR A 324 -4.97 -5.19 20.95
CA THR A 324 -3.61 -5.42 21.49
C THR A 324 -3.43 -5.04 22.97
N GLY A 325 -4.51 -4.71 23.70
CA GLY A 325 -4.42 -4.17 25.06
C GLY A 325 -3.79 -2.76 25.16
N ASN A 326 -3.44 -2.13 24.04
CA ASN A 326 -2.79 -0.83 23.97
C ASN A 326 -3.78 0.32 23.72
N LEU A 327 -3.35 1.54 24.02
CA LEU A 327 -4.10 2.76 23.68
C LEU A 327 -4.15 2.97 22.15
N SER A 328 -5.24 3.55 21.65
CA SER A 328 -5.40 3.94 20.25
C SER A 328 -5.60 5.45 20.13
N PHE A 329 -4.90 6.10 19.21
CA PHE A 329 -5.12 7.52 18.93
C PHE A 329 -6.46 7.74 18.23
N VAL A 330 -7.30 8.62 18.77
CA VAL A 330 -8.63 8.95 18.23
C VAL A 330 -8.75 10.46 18.05
N LYS A 331 -9.07 10.88 16.83
CA LYS A 331 -9.54 12.23 16.53
C LYS A 331 -11.05 12.19 16.25
N LEU A 332 -11.84 12.95 16.99
CA LEU A 332 -13.28 13.14 16.76
C LEU A 332 -13.58 14.63 16.64
N ALA A 333 -14.04 15.05 15.47
CA ALA A 333 -14.30 16.45 15.16
C ALA A 333 -15.66 16.63 14.47
N VAL A 334 -16.24 17.81 14.60
CA VAL A 334 -17.52 18.24 14.00
C VAL A 334 -17.24 19.23 12.88
N TYR A 335 -17.97 19.09 11.78
CA TYR A 335 -17.83 19.84 10.55
C TYR A 335 -19.18 20.41 10.09
N ASP A 336 -19.14 21.59 9.47
CA ASP A 336 -20.29 22.14 8.75
C ASP A 336 -20.49 21.45 7.38
N VAL A 337 -21.53 21.85 6.64
CA VAL A 337 -21.85 21.29 5.32
C VAL A 337 -20.82 21.59 4.22
N VAL A 338 -19.94 22.56 4.45
CA VAL A 338 -18.86 22.97 3.53
C VAL A 338 -17.54 22.25 3.88
N GLY A 339 -17.49 21.58 5.05
CA GLY A 339 -16.33 20.81 5.51
C GLY A 339 -15.41 21.59 6.45
N ASN A 340 -15.82 22.76 6.95
CA ASN A 340 -15.02 23.49 7.96
C ASN A 340 -15.15 22.79 9.32
N GLU A 341 -14.03 22.60 10.02
CA GLU A 341 -14.02 22.07 11.40
C GLU A 341 -14.59 23.14 12.35
N VAL A 342 -15.75 22.85 12.96
CA VAL A 342 -16.45 23.77 13.88
C VAL A 342 -16.26 23.39 15.35
N ALA A 343 -15.83 22.16 15.65
CA ALA A 343 -15.46 21.73 16.99
C ALA A 343 -14.53 20.50 16.95
N LEU A 344 -13.58 20.44 17.89
CA LEU A 344 -12.75 19.27 18.14
C LEU A 344 -13.15 18.67 19.50
N LEU A 345 -13.67 17.44 19.49
CA LEU A 345 -14.23 16.79 20.68
C LEU A 345 -13.25 15.84 21.36
N VAL A 346 -12.44 15.13 20.57
CA VAL A 346 -11.38 14.21 21.05
C VAL A 346 -10.18 14.33 20.11
N ASN A 347 -8.97 14.35 20.67
CA ASN A 347 -7.72 14.34 19.90
C ASN A 347 -6.57 13.78 20.77
N GLU A 348 -6.74 12.55 21.23
CA GLU A 348 -5.83 11.93 22.20
C GLU A 348 -5.87 10.41 22.09
N GLU A 349 -4.97 9.75 22.82
CA GLU A 349 -4.97 8.29 22.97
C GLU A 349 -6.07 7.84 23.92
N LYS A 350 -6.85 6.84 23.50
CA LYS A 350 -7.95 6.24 24.27
C LYS A 350 -7.69 4.77 24.53
N ALA A 351 -7.98 4.33 25.75
CA ALA A 351 -7.96 2.92 26.12
C ALA A 351 -9.06 2.13 25.39
N PRO A 352 -8.90 0.82 25.20
CA PRO A 352 -9.98 -0.03 24.69
C PRO A 352 -11.26 0.10 25.51
N GLY A 353 -12.41 0.08 24.84
CA GLY A 353 -13.73 0.17 25.47
C GLY A 353 -14.68 1.14 24.79
N ASP A 354 -15.88 1.26 25.37
CA ASP A 354 -16.89 2.23 24.96
C ASP A 354 -16.60 3.60 25.57
N HIS A 355 -16.55 4.62 24.71
CA HIS A 355 -16.36 6.01 25.08
C HIS A 355 -17.59 6.83 24.70
N GLN A 356 -17.81 7.91 25.43
CA GLN A 356 -18.88 8.85 25.16
C GLN A 356 -18.39 10.27 25.41
N VAL A 357 -18.63 11.16 24.46
CA VAL A 357 -18.37 12.59 24.58
C VAL A 357 -19.66 13.38 24.47
N THR A 358 -19.78 14.45 25.24
CA THR A 358 -20.91 15.38 25.14
C THR A 358 -20.51 16.51 24.20
N PHE A 359 -21.33 16.76 23.18
CA PHE A 359 -21.18 17.89 22.29
C PHE A 359 -22.21 18.96 22.64
N ASP A 360 -21.73 20.16 22.94
CA ASP A 360 -22.54 21.35 23.19
C ASP A 360 -22.44 22.30 21.99
N ALA A 361 -23.56 22.48 21.29
CA ALA A 361 -23.65 23.29 20.09
C ALA A 361 -24.34 24.63 20.33
N SER A 362 -24.40 25.13 21.57
CA SER A 362 -25.10 26.37 21.92
C SER A 362 -24.66 27.60 21.10
N ASN A 363 -23.40 27.60 20.65
CA ASN A 363 -22.80 28.68 19.86
C ASN A 363 -22.92 28.49 18.34
N LEU A 364 -23.57 27.42 17.88
CA LEU A 364 -23.72 27.12 16.45
C LEU A 364 -25.14 27.46 15.95
N PRO A 365 -25.30 27.85 14.67
CA PRO A 365 -26.62 28.03 14.07
C PRO A 365 -27.35 26.68 13.92
N GLY A 366 -28.69 26.69 14.04
CA GLY A 366 -29.50 25.50 13.79
C GLY A 366 -29.32 25.00 12.36
N GLY A 367 -29.21 23.69 12.17
CA GLY A 367 -28.86 23.12 10.87
C GLY A 367 -28.27 21.72 10.92
N VAL A 368 -27.75 21.29 9.77
CA VAL A 368 -27.13 19.98 9.57
C VAL A 368 -25.62 20.11 9.71
N TYR A 369 -25.02 19.18 10.46
CA TYR A 369 -23.58 19.06 10.63
C TYR A 369 -23.17 17.60 10.50
N PHE A 370 -21.87 17.37 10.37
CA PHE A 370 -21.26 16.05 10.31
C PHE A 370 -20.21 15.91 11.39
N TYR A 371 -20.08 14.74 11.98
CA TYR A 371 -18.97 14.43 12.87
C TYR A 371 -18.23 13.22 12.32
N ARG A 372 -16.91 13.28 12.40
CA ARG A 372 -16.02 12.28 11.84
C ARG A 372 -15.04 11.83 12.91
N MET A 373 -14.96 10.51 13.06
CA MET A 373 -13.94 9.84 13.86
C MET A 373 -12.83 9.38 12.92
N GLU A 374 -11.58 9.63 13.28
CA GLU A 374 -10.38 9.20 12.56
C GLU A 374 -9.40 8.55 13.51
N THR A 375 -8.80 7.46 13.04
CA THR A 375 -7.70 6.75 13.69
C THR A 375 -6.83 6.08 12.60
N THR A 376 -5.77 5.39 13.00
CA THR A 376 -4.87 4.68 12.08
C THR A 376 -5.66 3.60 11.32
N GLY A 377 -5.95 3.85 10.04
CA GLY A 377 -6.64 2.88 9.17
C GLY A 377 -8.16 2.83 9.28
N PHE A 378 -8.80 3.69 10.09
CA PHE A 378 -10.26 3.79 10.17
C PHE A 378 -10.73 5.25 10.19
N ALA A 379 -11.74 5.54 9.38
CA ALA A 379 -12.46 6.80 9.41
C ALA A 379 -13.95 6.57 9.15
N GLU A 380 -14.82 7.08 10.03
CA GLU A 380 -16.27 7.00 9.89
C GLU A 380 -16.89 8.37 10.13
N THR A 381 -17.91 8.72 9.32
CA THR A 381 -18.63 10.00 9.41
C THR A 381 -20.12 9.77 9.60
N LYS A 382 -20.75 10.55 10.48
CA LYS A 382 -22.20 10.54 10.70
C LYS A 382 -22.78 11.96 10.74
N LYS A 383 -24.08 12.05 10.50
CA LYS A 383 -24.84 13.32 10.43
C LYS A 383 -25.51 13.61 11.76
N LEU A 384 -25.46 14.86 12.23
CA LEU A 384 -26.25 15.37 13.37
C LEU A 384 -27.07 16.60 12.96
N VAL A 385 -28.25 16.76 13.56
CA VAL A 385 -29.21 17.84 13.26
C VAL A 385 -29.46 18.64 14.52
N LEU A 386 -29.01 19.90 14.55
CA LEU A 386 -29.22 20.82 15.66
C LEU A 386 -30.56 21.53 15.47
N LEU A 387 -31.49 21.34 16.42
CA LEU A 387 -32.70 22.13 16.56
C LEU A 387 -32.38 23.37 17.38
N LYS A 388 -32.93 24.51 16.96
CA LYS A 388 -32.85 25.76 17.69
C LYS A 388 -34.24 26.28 17.99
#